data_AF-A0A1I7ICR5-F1
#
_entry.id   AF-A0A1I7ICR5-F1
#
_cell.length_a   1.000
_cell.length_b   1.000
_cell.length_c   1.000
_cell.angle_alpha   90.00
_cell.angle_beta   90.00
_cell.angle_gamma   90.00
#
_symmetry.space_group_name_H-M   'P 1'
#
loop_
_entity.id
_entity.type
_entity.pdbx_description
1 polymer ?
#
loop_
_entity_poly.entity_id
_entity_poly.type
_entity_poly.pdbx_seq_one_letter_code
_entity_poly.pdbx_strand_id
1 'polypeptide(L)'
;MINIHRQNQFNIYNSARNHFIANPSSLIELEKFLTNYLVSIITANIVEIKQDYNEASYLYPFWENYPPEDRGRQPIKDQYPWIEVGEHAIGSKLPRLLDSVFRVRDTGLPTGSDQRFVLTDDAIATATGGFTNSVWFFVDIKSVGPRDDQHHTVMSHNQVSGDGVWINPVDGVRNTILQATGARASHDFHASLPPVFVLSDGTIAPLVMIALKPVYRMLQPNVVGARNDGQPLERIDIACIPNGLLLTQQPNYLGAYNGLLFPGKDDKSKDPRKLRARVSFELLKNIAPWRVQTIQVPFP
;
A
#
# COMPACT_ATOMS: atom_id res chain seq x y z
N MET A 1 19.47 23.41 -4.51
CA MET A 1 18.37 22.88 -3.65
C MET A 1 18.82 21.69 -2.79
N ILE A 2 19.38 20.62 -3.37
CA ILE A 2 19.67 19.33 -2.68
C ILE A 2 20.39 19.45 -1.32
N ASN A 3 21.41 20.30 -1.19
CA ASN A 3 22.22 20.36 0.04
C ASN A 3 21.75 21.38 1.08
N ILE A 4 20.73 22.20 0.78
CA ILE A 4 20.33 23.34 1.64
C ILE A 4 19.89 22.86 3.04
N HIS A 5 19.10 21.79 3.11
CA HIS A 5 18.55 21.26 4.37
C HIS A 5 19.17 19.93 4.79
N ARG A 6 20.12 19.41 4.01
CA ARG A 6 20.59 18.03 4.10
C ARG A 6 21.19 17.67 5.46
N GLN A 7 22.02 18.55 6.02
CA GLN A 7 22.62 18.31 7.34
C GLN A 7 21.57 18.28 8.44
N ASN A 8 20.59 19.18 8.39
CA ASN A 8 19.50 19.21 9.36
C ASN A 8 18.61 17.97 9.24
N GLN A 9 18.22 17.61 8.01
CA GLN A 9 17.45 16.40 7.73
C GLN A 9 18.18 15.14 8.17
N PHE A 10 19.49 15.04 7.95
CA PHE A 10 20.32 13.93 8.39
C PHE A 10 20.28 13.75 9.92
N ASN A 11 20.44 14.85 10.68
CA ASN A 11 20.43 14.81 12.14
C ASN A 11 19.04 14.41 12.67
N ILE A 12 17.99 15.06 12.18
CA ILE A 12 16.60 14.78 12.60
C ILE A 12 16.20 13.35 12.20
N TYR A 13 16.54 12.92 10.99
CA TYR A 13 16.21 11.59 10.48
C TYR A 13 16.79 10.49 11.37
N ASN A 14 18.09 10.57 11.68
CA ASN A 14 18.73 9.56 12.51
C ASN A 14 18.20 9.57 13.95
N SER A 15 17.86 10.74 14.50
CA SER A 15 17.19 10.85 15.79
C SER A 15 15.81 10.18 15.77
N ALA A 16 14.99 10.48 14.78
CA ALA A 16 13.65 9.90 14.61
C ALA A 16 13.71 8.38 14.38
N ARG A 17 14.60 7.92 13.51
CA ARG A 17 14.83 6.49 13.26
C ARG A 17 15.19 5.76 14.55
N ASN A 18 16.13 6.27 15.33
CA ASN A 18 16.54 5.66 16.59
C ASN A 18 15.40 5.66 17.62
N HIS A 19 14.62 6.73 17.69
CA HIS A 19 13.43 6.80 18.54
C HIS A 19 12.44 5.68 18.20
N PHE A 20 12.09 5.50 16.92
CA PHE A 20 11.13 4.47 16.52
C PHE A 20 11.65 3.03 16.64
N ILE A 21 12.97 2.82 16.55
CA ILE A 21 13.57 1.51 16.87
C ILE A 21 13.44 1.20 18.37
N ALA A 22 13.70 2.20 19.23
CA ALA A 22 13.60 2.05 20.68
C ALA A 22 12.15 1.98 21.17
N ASN A 23 11.21 2.57 20.43
CA ASN A 23 9.79 2.66 20.78
C ASN A 23 8.92 2.13 19.63
N PRO A 24 9.00 0.82 19.31
CA PRO A 24 8.28 0.25 18.17
C PRO A 24 6.75 0.35 18.32
N SER A 25 6.24 0.44 19.55
CA SER A 25 4.82 0.66 19.83
C SER A 25 4.28 1.94 19.18
N SER A 26 5.08 3.01 19.08
CA SER A 26 4.65 4.26 18.44
C SER A 26 4.35 4.07 16.95
N LEU A 27 5.14 3.25 16.23
CA LEU A 27 4.85 2.91 14.83
C LEU A 27 3.65 1.97 14.73
N ILE A 28 3.56 0.97 15.62
CA ILE A 28 2.48 -0.01 15.61
C ILE A 28 1.12 0.65 15.86
N GLU A 29 1.02 1.54 16.84
CA GLU A 29 -0.23 2.26 17.13
C GLU A 29 -0.55 3.28 16.04
N LEU A 30 0.44 3.94 15.42
CA LEU A 30 0.22 4.80 14.27
C LEU A 30 -0.33 4.01 13.05
N GLU A 31 0.29 2.88 12.71
CA GLU A 31 -0.18 1.97 11.66
C GLU A 31 -1.62 1.51 11.91
N LYS A 32 -1.91 1.10 13.14
CA LYS A 32 -3.24 0.65 13.57
C LYS A 32 -4.27 1.76 13.51
N PHE A 33 -3.93 2.95 14.02
CA PHE A 33 -4.79 4.12 13.99
C PHE A 33 -5.22 4.44 12.56
N LEU A 34 -4.26 4.58 11.64
CA LEU A 34 -4.56 4.92 10.24
C LEU A 34 -5.28 3.79 9.50
N THR A 35 -4.97 2.52 9.81
CA THR A 35 -5.69 1.38 9.22
C THR A 35 -7.15 1.39 9.63
N ASN A 36 -7.43 1.52 10.93
CA ASN A 36 -8.80 1.58 11.45
C ASN A 36 -9.55 2.82 10.94
N TYR A 37 -8.86 3.95 10.83
CA TYR A 37 -9.44 5.16 10.30
C TYR A 37 -9.80 5.02 8.82
N LEU A 38 -8.91 4.47 8.00
CA LEU A 38 -9.17 4.19 6.59
C LEU A 38 -10.34 3.22 6.41
N VAL A 39 -10.40 2.14 7.21
CA VAL A 39 -11.54 1.22 7.25
C VAL A 39 -12.83 1.99 7.53
N SER A 40 -12.84 2.82 8.57
CA SER A 40 -14.01 3.60 8.98
C SER A 40 -14.50 4.55 7.89
N ILE A 41 -13.59 5.29 7.26
CA ILE A 41 -13.93 6.19 6.14
C ILE A 41 -14.52 5.41 4.96
N ILE A 42 -13.91 4.29 4.58
CA ILE A 42 -14.38 3.52 3.42
C ILE A 42 -15.73 2.89 3.73
N THR A 43 -15.93 2.34 4.93
CA THR A 43 -17.22 1.82 5.36
C THR A 43 -18.30 2.91 5.35
N ALA A 44 -18.00 4.10 5.87
CA ALA A 44 -18.94 5.22 5.88
C ALA A 44 -19.34 5.69 4.47
N ASN A 45 -18.45 5.52 3.48
CA ASN A 45 -18.66 5.95 2.10
C ASN A 45 -18.90 4.78 1.14
N ILE A 46 -19.19 3.58 1.64
CA ILE A 46 -19.21 2.36 0.80
C ILE A 46 -20.31 2.38 -0.26
N VAL A 47 -21.41 3.09 0.00
CA VAL A 47 -22.52 3.25 -0.95
C VAL A 47 -22.08 4.07 -2.16
N GLU A 48 -21.47 5.25 -1.94
CA GLU A 48 -20.92 6.10 -3.01
C GLU A 48 -19.82 5.37 -3.77
N ILE A 49 -18.87 4.76 -3.04
CA ILE A 49 -17.78 3.99 -3.65
C ILE A 49 -18.31 2.87 -4.55
N LYS A 50 -19.29 2.10 -4.07
CA LYS A 50 -19.93 1.03 -4.85
C LYS A 50 -20.61 1.58 -6.10
N GLN A 51 -21.36 2.67 -5.98
CA GLN A 51 -22.06 3.29 -7.11
C GLN A 51 -21.07 3.69 -8.19
N ASP A 52 -20.03 4.45 -7.83
CA ASP A 52 -19.07 4.97 -8.80
C ASP A 52 -18.16 3.88 -9.39
N TYR A 53 -17.82 2.85 -8.60
CA TYR A 53 -17.07 1.70 -9.11
C TYR A 53 -17.90 0.89 -10.12
N ASN A 54 -19.17 0.64 -9.81
CA ASN A 54 -20.06 -0.15 -10.65
C ASN A 54 -20.52 0.62 -11.89
N GLU A 55 -20.54 1.95 -11.84
CA GLU A 55 -20.87 2.84 -12.96
C GLU A 55 -20.01 2.54 -14.20
N ALA A 56 -18.76 2.13 -14.02
CA ALA A 56 -17.90 1.70 -15.12
C ALA A 56 -18.52 0.59 -15.99
N SER A 57 -19.31 -0.33 -15.39
CA SER A 57 -20.03 -1.36 -16.15
C SER A 57 -21.25 -0.80 -16.89
N TYR A 58 -21.97 0.17 -16.32
CA TYR A 58 -23.11 0.84 -16.99
C TYR A 58 -22.65 1.74 -18.14
N LEU A 59 -21.45 2.31 -18.02
CA LEU A 59 -20.81 3.10 -19.06
C LEU A 59 -20.22 2.26 -20.21
N TYR A 60 -20.46 0.94 -20.24
CA TYR A 60 -19.97 0.04 -21.29
C TYR A 60 -20.12 0.57 -22.72
N PRO A 61 -21.27 1.15 -23.14
CA PRO A 61 -21.42 1.67 -24.51
C PRO A 61 -20.41 2.76 -24.91
N PHE A 62 -19.79 3.42 -23.94
CA PHE A 62 -18.82 4.49 -24.19
C PHE A 62 -17.39 3.98 -24.40
N TRP A 63 -17.07 2.77 -23.94
CA TRP A 63 -15.70 2.23 -23.99
C TRP A 63 -15.59 0.84 -24.63
N GLU A 64 -16.69 0.18 -24.97
CA GLU A 64 -16.70 -1.18 -25.54
C GLU A 64 -15.86 -1.35 -26.80
N ASN A 65 -15.75 -0.29 -27.63
CA ASN A 65 -14.96 -0.29 -28.86
C ASN A 65 -13.48 0.03 -28.63
N TYR A 66 -13.12 0.47 -27.42
CA TYR A 66 -11.77 0.82 -27.00
C TYR A 66 -11.46 0.27 -25.59
N PRO A 67 -11.68 -1.03 -25.33
CA PRO A 67 -11.47 -1.57 -23.99
C PRO A 67 -9.97 -1.62 -23.70
N PRO A 68 -9.57 -1.61 -22.41
CA PRO A 68 -8.19 -1.88 -22.05
C PRO A 68 -7.70 -3.20 -22.65
N GLU A 69 -6.49 -3.20 -23.21
CA GLU A 69 -5.91 -4.38 -23.84
C GLU A 69 -5.77 -5.55 -22.85
N ASP A 70 -6.03 -6.78 -23.32
CA ASP A 70 -5.82 -7.98 -22.52
C ASP A 70 -4.36 -8.09 -22.06
N ARG A 71 -4.13 -8.32 -20.76
CA ARG A 71 -2.78 -8.42 -20.18
C ARG A 71 -2.52 -9.81 -19.60
N GLY A 72 -1.25 -10.19 -19.55
CA GLY A 72 -0.79 -11.45 -18.96
C GLY A 72 -0.56 -12.57 -19.98
N ARG A 73 -0.12 -13.73 -19.49
CA ARG A 73 0.17 -14.91 -20.33
C ARG A 73 -1.12 -15.68 -20.61
N GLN A 74 -1.51 -15.77 -21.88
CA GLN A 74 -2.69 -16.52 -22.35
C GLN A 74 -4.01 -16.10 -21.67
N PRO A 75 -4.46 -14.85 -21.84
CA PRO A 75 -5.73 -14.39 -21.26
C PRO A 75 -6.92 -15.18 -21.82
N ILE A 76 -7.90 -15.49 -20.96
CA ILE A 76 -9.14 -16.20 -21.32
C ILE A 76 -10.09 -15.30 -22.15
N LYS A 77 -9.86 -13.98 -22.13
CA LYS A 77 -10.59 -12.94 -22.91
C LYS A 77 -12.08 -12.80 -22.59
N ASP A 78 -12.51 -13.30 -21.44
CA ASP A 78 -13.87 -13.13 -20.88
C ASP A 78 -13.91 -12.08 -19.76
N GLN A 79 -12.80 -11.38 -19.54
CA GLN A 79 -12.60 -10.36 -18.52
C GLN A 79 -12.15 -9.05 -19.17
N TYR A 80 -12.48 -7.91 -18.55
CA TYR A 80 -11.82 -6.64 -18.84
C TYR A 80 -10.76 -6.32 -17.78
N PRO A 81 -9.58 -5.80 -18.15
CA PRO A 81 -8.65 -5.23 -17.18
C PRO A 81 -9.32 -4.11 -16.39
N TRP A 82 -9.33 -4.22 -15.05
CA TRP A 82 -10.17 -3.39 -14.18
C TRP A 82 -9.36 -2.58 -13.15
N ILE A 83 -8.09 -2.36 -13.46
CA ILE A 83 -7.11 -1.73 -12.57
C ILE A 83 -7.52 -0.28 -12.28
N GLU A 84 -7.68 0.51 -13.35
CA GLU A 84 -7.95 1.95 -13.28
C GLU A 84 -9.29 2.29 -12.62
N VAL A 85 -10.29 1.41 -12.73
CA VAL A 85 -11.59 1.60 -12.05
C VAL A 85 -11.39 1.66 -10.54
N GLY A 86 -10.59 0.76 -9.96
CA GLY A 86 -10.26 0.82 -8.53
C GLY A 86 -9.38 2.02 -8.16
N GLU A 87 -8.40 2.35 -8.99
CA GLU A 87 -7.50 3.50 -8.76
C GLU A 87 -8.27 4.83 -8.73
N HIS A 88 -9.27 4.99 -9.57
CA HIS A 88 -10.07 6.22 -9.62
C HIS A 88 -11.27 6.21 -8.68
N ALA A 89 -12.13 5.19 -8.73
CA ALA A 89 -13.36 5.16 -7.94
C ALA A 89 -13.10 5.01 -6.44
N ILE A 90 -11.91 4.54 -6.05
CA ILE A 90 -11.50 4.41 -4.65
C ILE A 90 -10.26 5.27 -4.37
N GLY A 91 -9.13 4.98 -5.03
CA GLY A 91 -7.85 5.61 -4.72
C GLY A 91 -7.89 7.13 -4.81
N SER A 92 -8.36 7.68 -5.93
CA SER A 92 -8.42 9.12 -6.18
C SER A 92 -9.44 9.85 -5.30
N LYS A 93 -10.38 9.13 -4.65
CA LYS A 93 -11.29 9.73 -3.66
C LYS A 93 -10.64 9.91 -2.30
N LEU A 94 -9.62 9.12 -1.96
CA LEU A 94 -9.05 9.10 -0.62
C LEU A 94 -8.55 10.47 -0.13
N PRO A 95 -7.81 11.28 -0.91
CA PRO A 95 -7.35 12.59 -0.42
C PRO A 95 -8.52 13.48 0.00
N ARG A 96 -9.59 13.54 -0.82
CA ARG A 96 -10.81 14.29 -0.51
C ARG A 96 -11.49 13.80 0.76
N LEU A 97 -11.56 12.48 0.96
CA LEU A 97 -12.19 11.90 2.16
C LEU A 97 -11.36 12.17 3.41
N LEU A 98 -10.03 12.14 3.30
CA LEU A 98 -9.10 12.35 4.40
C LEU A 98 -8.99 13.82 4.82
N ASP A 99 -9.14 14.75 3.88
CA ASP A 99 -9.07 16.21 4.13
C ASP A 99 -10.19 16.72 5.06
N SER A 100 -11.22 15.90 5.29
CA SER A 100 -12.27 16.20 6.28
C SER A 100 -11.78 16.18 7.74
N VAL A 101 -10.62 15.56 8.01
CA VAL A 101 -10.07 15.39 9.36
C VAL A 101 -8.59 15.74 9.42
N PHE A 102 -7.81 15.35 8.41
CA PHE A 102 -6.38 15.62 8.40
C PHE A 102 -6.08 16.87 7.57
N ARG A 103 -5.05 17.61 7.97
CA ARG A 103 -4.38 18.50 7.02
C ARG A 103 -3.58 17.65 6.04
N VAL A 104 -3.95 17.68 4.76
CA VAL A 104 -3.29 16.92 3.69
C VAL A 104 -2.25 17.78 2.97
N ARG A 105 -1.05 17.23 2.73
CA ARG A 105 -0.01 17.82 1.85
C ARG A 105 0.44 16.81 0.79
N ASP A 106 0.19 17.12 -0.47
CA ASP A 106 0.64 16.34 -1.63
C ASP A 106 2.11 16.63 -1.99
N THR A 107 3.00 16.21 -1.11
CA THR A 107 4.44 16.46 -1.27
C THR A 107 5.01 15.61 -2.40
N GLY A 108 5.64 16.26 -3.38
CA GLY A 108 6.25 15.59 -4.53
C GLY A 108 7.35 14.60 -4.14
N LEU A 109 7.22 13.37 -4.64
CA LEU A 109 8.21 12.29 -4.50
C LEU A 109 8.34 11.54 -5.83
N PRO A 110 9.56 11.24 -6.32
CA PRO A 110 9.77 10.70 -7.67
C PRO A 110 9.34 9.24 -7.83
N THR A 111 9.14 8.52 -6.73
CA THR A 111 8.69 7.11 -6.71
C THR A 111 7.80 6.89 -5.50
N GLY A 112 6.95 5.86 -5.55
CA GLY A 112 6.12 5.47 -4.41
C GLY A 112 4.88 4.69 -4.83
N SER A 113 3.89 4.66 -3.94
CA SER A 113 2.55 4.11 -4.20
C SER A 113 1.68 5.05 -5.05
N ASP A 114 0.54 4.52 -5.49
CA ASP A 114 -0.46 5.24 -6.29
C ASP A 114 -0.92 6.52 -5.60
N GLN A 115 -1.29 6.41 -4.32
CA GLN A 115 -1.64 7.55 -3.47
C GLN A 115 -0.56 7.77 -2.42
N ARG A 116 -0.12 9.02 -2.29
CA ARG A 116 0.91 9.41 -1.32
C ARG A 116 0.74 10.85 -0.89
N PHE A 117 0.59 11.05 0.40
CA PHE A 117 0.42 12.38 0.97
C PHE A 117 0.89 12.39 2.42
N VAL A 118 1.28 13.57 2.89
CA VAL A 118 1.60 13.79 4.29
C VAL A 118 0.31 14.21 5.00
N LEU A 119 -0.10 13.44 6.01
CA LEU A 119 -1.21 13.78 6.87
C LEU A 119 -0.66 14.39 8.16
N THR A 120 -1.29 15.45 8.64
CA THR A 120 -0.97 16.09 9.92
C THR A 120 -2.25 16.26 10.75
N ASP A 121 -2.24 15.79 12.00
CA ASP A 121 -3.36 15.90 12.96
C ASP A 121 -2.92 15.56 14.40
N ASP A 122 -3.66 16.05 15.40
CA ASP A 122 -3.38 15.79 16.83
C ASP A 122 -3.61 14.33 17.24
N ALA A 123 -4.49 13.59 16.54
CA ALA A 123 -4.65 12.16 16.76
C ALA A 123 -3.38 11.38 16.35
N ILE A 124 -2.63 11.85 15.34
CA ILE A 124 -1.32 11.28 14.99
C ILE A 124 -0.31 11.57 16.10
N ALA A 125 -0.34 12.77 16.69
CA ALA A 125 0.48 13.09 17.85
C ALA A 125 0.18 12.13 19.01
N THR A 126 -1.10 11.88 19.27
CA THR A 126 -1.54 10.94 20.30
C THR A 126 -1.04 9.51 20.02
N ALA A 127 -1.22 9.02 18.79
CA ALA A 127 -0.80 7.67 18.39
C ALA A 127 0.72 7.44 18.48
N THR A 128 1.51 8.51 18.32
CA THR A 128 2.98 8.45 18.39
C THR A 128 3.55 8.83 19.76
N GLY A 129 2.70 8.99 20.79
CA GLY A 129 3.14 9.40 22.13
C GLY A 129 3.71 10.82 22.18
N GLY A 130 3.24 11.70 21.29
CA GLY A 130 3.64 13.09 21.17
C GLY A 130 4.92 13.31 20.35
N PHE A 131 5.51 12.27 19.75
CA PHE A 131 6.78 12.40 19.02
C PHE A 131 6.63 13.17 17.71
N THR A 132 5.55 12.91 16.97
CA THR A 132 5.20 13.67 15.77
C THR A 132 3.70 13.69 15.54
N ASN A 133 3.18 14.79 15.01
CA ASN A 133 1.79 14.90 14.59
C ASN A 133 1.59 14.60 13.09
N SER A 134 2.62 14.08 12.42
CA SER A 134 2.62 13.88 10.97
C SER A 134 3.02 12.47 10.57
N VAL A 135 2.48 12.00 9.45
CA VAL A 135 2.77 10.70 8.85
C VAL A 135 2.85 10.87 7.34
N TRP A 136 3.71 10.09 6.68
CA TRP A 136 3.61 9.94 5.23
C TRP A 136 2.79 8.69 4.95
N PHE A 137 1.59 8.88 4.42
CA PHE A 137 0.64 7.79 4.17
C PHE A 137 0.73 7.35 2.72
N PHE A 138 1.08 6.08 2.51
CA PHE A 138 1.16 5.45 1.20
C PHE A 138 0.01 4.45 1.08
N VAL A 139 -0.82 4.61 0.06
CA VAL A 139 -1.90 3.68 -0.25
C VAL A 139 -1.75 3.22 -1.69
N ASP A 140 -1.66 1.91 -1.87
CA ASP A 140 -1.52 1.27 -3.17
C ASP A 140 -2.79 0.48 -3.50
N ILE A 141 -3.34 0.68 -4.70
CA ILE A 141 -4.59 0.07 -5.12
C ILE A 141 -4.30 -1.21 -5.88
N LYS A 142 -4.86 -2.31 -5.40
CA LYS A 142 -4.56 -3.67 -5.87
C LYS A 142 -5.82 -4.38 -6.35
N SER A 143 -6.45 -3.87 -7.41
CA SER A 143 -7.69 -4.44 -7.96
C SER A 143 -7.48 -5.87 -8.46
N VAL A 144 -8.33 -6.81 -8.04
CA VAL A 144 -8.29 -8.21 -8.51
C VAL A 144 -9.69 -8.79 -8.73
N GLY A 145 -9.78 -9.71 -9.70
CA GLY A 145 -10.98 -10.52 -9.95
C GLY A 145 -10.88 -11.92 -9.33
N PRO A 146 -11.91 -12.76 -9.51
CA PRO A 146 -12.02 -14.06 -8.84
C PRO A 146 -10.89 -15.04 -9.18
N ARG A 147 -10.16 -14.83 -10.29
CA ARG A 147 -9.04 -15.69 -10.71
C ARG A 147 -7.69 -15.30 -10.11
N ASP A 148 -7.57 -14.11 -9.54
CA ASP A 148 -6.35 -13.64 -8.88
C ASP A 148 -6.59 -13.19 -7.43
N ASP A 149 -7.74 -13.54 -6.87
CA ASP A 149 -8.11 -13.24 -5.51
C ASP A 149 -7.41 -14.17 -4.51
N GLN A 150 -6.13 -13.90 -4.28
CA GLN A 150 -5.29 -14.67 -3.38
C GLN A 150 -5.15 -13.96 -2.02
N HIS A 151 -4.88 -14.71 -0.94
CA HIS A 151 -4.65 -14.17 0.41
C HIS A 151 -3.26 -13.53 0.59
N HIS A 152 -2.84 -12.73 -0.40
CA HIS A 152 -1.64 -11.90 -0.36
C HIS A 152 -1.82 -10.70 -1.29
N THR A 153 -0.84 -9.81 -1.23
CA THR A 153 -0.67 -8.74 -2.22
C THR A 153 0.74 -8.76 -2.79
N VAL A 154 0.91 -8.36 -4.05
CA VAL A 154 2.22 -8.23 -4.69
C VAL A 154 2.69 -6.78 -4.57
N MET A 155 3.83 -6.58 -3.90
CA MET A 155 4.44 -5.28 -3.63
C MET A 155 5.75 -5.12 -4.39
N SER A 156 5.94 -3.97 -5.03
CA SER A 156 7.22 -3.60 -5.64
C SER A 156 8.20 -3.00 -4.63
N HIS A 157 9.46 -2.89 -5.05
CA HIS A 157 10.53 -2.30 -4.23
C HIS A 157 10.18 -0.88 -3.74
N ASN A 158 9.48 -0.08 -4.54
CA ASN A 158 9.00 1.26 -4.22
C ASN A 158 7.68 1.30 -3.42
N GLN A 159 7.24 0.17 -2.89
CA GLN A 159 6.02 0.05 -2.08
C GLN A 159 6.29 -0.57 -0.69
N VAL A 160 7.56 -0.85 -0.39
CA VAL A 160 8.00 -1.40 0.90
C VAL A 160 9.21 -0.61 1.39
N SER A 161 9.21 -0.25 2.68
CA SER A 161 10.37 0.35 3.33
C SER A 161 11.32 -0.67 3.94
N GLY A 162 12.61 -0.35 3.96
CA GLY A 162 13.63 -1.11 4.69
C GLY A 162 14.05 -0.45 6.00
N ASP A 163 15.23 -0.81 6.48
CA ASP A 163 15.78 -0.33 7.75
C ASP A 163 16.30 1.12 7.71
N GLY A 164 16.51 1.69 6.51
CA GLY A 164 16.80 3.09 6.29
C GLY A 164 18.06 3.61 6.97
N VAL A 165 19.20 2.97 6.79
CA VAL A 165 20.47 3.44 7.35
C VAL A 165 20.97 4.67 6.59
N TRP A 166 21.33 5.74 7.31
CA TRP A 166 21.98 6.93 6.75
C TRP A 166 23.20 7.31 7.61
N ILE A 167 24.40 6.92 7.18
CA ILE A 167 25.64 6.98 7.98
C ILE A 167 26.28 8.37 7.92
N ASN A 168 26.47 8.92 6.72
CA ASN A 168 27.09 10.23 6.53
C ASN A 168 26.11 11.23 5.89
N PRO A 169 26.14 12.51 6.27
CA PRO A 169 25.24 13.52 5.72
C PRO A 169 25.41 13.74 4.21
N VAL A 170 26.60 13.44 3.66
CA VAL A 170 26.90 13.52 2.23
C VAL A 170 26.41 12.32 1.41
N ASP A 171 25.96 11.25 2.08
CA ASP A 171 25.33 10.08 1.46
C ASP A 171 23.79 10.25 1.44
N GLY A 172 23.09 9.23 0.94
CA GLY A 172 21.64 9.11 1.09
C GLY A 172 21.26 7.92 1.96
N VAL A 173 19.98 7.85 2.32
CA VAL A 173 19.42 6.68 3.01
C VAL A 173 19.59 5.43 2.15
N ARG A 174 20.01 4.33 2.77
CA ARG A 174 20.11 3.00 2.15
C ARG A 174 19.36 1.98 2.99
N ASN A 175 18.76 1.00 2.32
CA ASN A 175 18.17 -0.15 2.97
C ASN A 175 19.08 -1.36 2.83
N THR A 176 19.20 -2.16 3.88
CA THR A 176 19.74 -3.52 3.78
C THR A 176 18.84 -4.38 2.90
N ILE A 177 19.44 -5.35 2.20
CA ILE A 177 18.70 -6.29 1.36
C ILE A 177 17.79 -7.14 2.26
N LEU A 178 16.49 -7.17 1.94
CA LEU A 178 15.53 -8.05 2.60
C LEU A 178 15.52 -9.41 1.89
N GLN A 179 15.10 -10.46 2.59
CA GLN A 179 14.90 -11.77 1.98
C GLN A 179 13.40 -12.04 1.79
N ALA A 180 12.98 -12.32 0.55
CA ALA A 180 11.65 -12.83 0.26
C ALA A 180 11.75 -14.36 0.16
N THR A 181 11.28 -15.06 1.19
CA THR A 181 11.44 -16.52 1.34
C THR A 181 10.08 -17.20 1.33
N GLY A 182 9.84 -18.05 0.34
CA GLY A 182 8.66 -18.91 0.27
C GLY A 182 9.03 -20.38 0.47
N ALA A 183 8.03 -21.26 0.45
CA ALA A 183 8.22 -22.69 0.69
C ALA A 183 9.13 -23.40 -0.33
N ARG A 184 9.29 -22.85 -1.54
CA ARG A 184 10.03 -23.49 -2.66
C ARG A 184 11.13 -22.63 -3.28
N ALA A 185 11.16 -21.34 -2.97
CA ALA A 185 12.06 -20.38 -3.60
C ALA A 185 12.30 -19.20 -2.69
N SER A 186 13.43 -18.52 -2.89
CA SER A 186 13.76 -17.25 -2.26
C SER A 186 14.44 -16.32 -3.24
N HIS A 187 14.37 -15.02 -2.98
CA HIS A 187 15.19 -14.02 -3.66
C HIS A 187 15.44 -12.80 -2.77
N ASP A 188 16.50 -12.08 -3.12
CA ASP A 188 16.78 -10.75 -2.58
C ASP A 188 15.66 -9.77 -2.95
N PHE A 189 15.18 -9.03 -1.97
CA PHE A 189 14.18 -7.99 -2.14
C PHE A 189 14.75 -6.64 -1.72
N HIS A 190 14.95 -5.76 -2.70
CA HIS A 190 15.61 -4.47 -2.53
C HIS A 190 14.59 -3.38 -2.23
N ALA A 191 13.97 -3.40 -1.05
CA ALA A 191 13.07 -2.33 -0.60
C ALA A 191 13.73 -0.95 -0.78
N SER A 192 13.02 0.01 -1.37
CA SER A 192 13.60 1.30 -1.75
C SER A 192 13.03 2.50 -0.98
N LEU A 193 12.01 2.30 -0.16
CA LEU A 193 11.47 3.39 0.67
C LEU A 193 12.23 3.49 2.00
N PRO A 194 12.50 4.69 2.51
CA PRO A 194 12.94 4.85 3.88
C PRO A 194 11.77 4.60 4.85
N PRO A 195 12.03 4.20 6.10
CA PRO A 195 10.98 4.00 7.10
C PRO A 195 10.41 5.32 7.64
N VAL A 196 11.15 6.42 7.49
CA VAL A 196 10.78 7.75 7.97
C VAL A 196 11.22 8.76 6.92
N PHE A 197 10.50 9.85 6.77
CA PHE A 197 10.92 11.00 6.00
C PHE A 197 11.06 12.22 6.91
N VAL A 198 11.98 13.11 6.56
CA VAL A 198 12.11 14.43 7.19
C VAL A 198 12.01 15.50 6.11
N LEU A 199 10.97 16.33 6.17
CA LEU A 199 10.77 17.41 5.21
C LEU A 199 11.76 18.56 5.45
N SER A 200 11.86 19.48 4.49
CA SER A 200 12.78 20.62 4.58
C SER A 200 12.48 21.57 5.74
N ASP A 201 11.22 21.58 6.22
CA ASP A 201 10.76 22.35 7.39
C ASP A 201 11.02 21.62 8.73
N GLY A 202 11.60 20.42 8.70
CA GLY A 202 11.85 19.60 9.89
C GLY A 202 10.70 18.68 10.28
N THR A 203 9.58 18.66 9.55
CA THR A 203 8.49 17.71 9.80
C THR A 203 9.03 16.28 9.77
N ILE A 204 8.82 15.52 10.85
CA ILE A 204 9.11 14.09 10.94
C ILE A 204 7.87 13.32 10.52
N ALA A 205 7.96 12.53 9.45
CA ALA A 205 6.86 11.77 8.89
C ALA A 205 7.26 10.27 8.78
N PRO A 206 7.01 9.44 9.82
CA PRO A 206 7.09 7.98 9.67
C PRO A 206 6.21 7.52 8.50
N LEU A 207 6.66 6.46 7.83
CA LEU A 207 5.93 5.91 6.68
C LEU A 207 4.92 4.85 7.15
N VAL A 208 3.66 4.99 6.73
CA VAL A 208 2.64 3.94 6.87
C VAL A 208 2.19 3.50 5.48
N MET A 209 2.19 2.19 5.25
CA MET A 209 1.96 1.59 3.93
C MET A 209 0.73 0.68 3.96
N ILE A 210 -0.25 1.00 3.12
CA ILE A 210 -1.48 0.23 2.97
C ILE A 210 -1.55 -0.34 1.55
N ALA A 211 -1.81 -1.64 1.46
CA ALA A 211 -2.34 -2.25 0.24
C ALA A 211 -3.87 -2.29 0.36
N LEU A 212 -4.54 -1.49 -0.46
CA LEU A 212 -5.98 -1.46 -0.56
C LEU A 212 -6.39 -2.28 -1.78
N LYS A 213 -7.07 -3.39 -1.57
CA LYS A 213 -7.32 -4.42 -2.57
C LYS A 213 -8.83 -4.54 -2.84
N PRO A 214 -9.38 -3.77 -3.81
CA PRO A 214 -10.74 -3.97 -4.30
C PRO A 214 -10.83 -5.33 -4.99
N VAL A 215 -11.83 -6.12 -4.61
CA VAL A 215 -12.14 -7.40 -5.25
C VAL A 215 -13.48 -7.29 -5.95
N TYR A 216 -13.49 -7.55 -7.25
CA TYR A 216 -14.70 -7.54 -8.06
C TYR A 216 -15.15 -8.96 -8.42
N ARG A 217 -16.45 -9.10 -8.66
CA ARG A 217 -17.04 -10.28 -9.29
C ARG A 217 -16.96 -10.19 -10.80
N MET A 218 -17.07 -11.32 -11.48
CA MET A 218 -17.33 -11.37 -12.91
C MET A 218 -18.75 -11.87 -13.13
N LEU A 219 -19.64 -11.03 -13.66
CA LEU A 219 -21.00 -11.44 -14.00
C LEU A 219 -21.01 -12.26 -15.29
N GLN A 220 -21.80 -13.32 -15.33
CA GLN A 220 -21.91 -14.16 -16.53
C GLN A 220 -22.55 -13.36 -17.68
N PRO A 221 -22.08 -13.53 -18.91
CA PRO A 221 -22.66 -12.83 -20.06
C PRO A 221 -24.08 -13.33 -20.32
N ASN A 222 -25.04 -12.41 -20.47
CA ASN A 222 -26.41 -12.76 -20.89
C ASN A 222 -26.55 -12.93 -22.41
N VAL A 223 -25.52 -12.56 -23.17
CA VAL A 223 -25.46 -12.69 -24.64
C VAL A 223 -24.33 -13.63 -25.06
N VAL A 224 -24.64 -14.59 -25.93
CA VAL A 224 -23.65 -15.54 -26.48
C VAL A 224 -22.58 -14.76 -27.25
N GLY A 225 -21.32 -14.93 -26.86
CA GLY A 225 -20.16 -14.27 -27.48
C GLY A 225 -19.73 -12.96 -26.80
N ALA A 226 -20.48 -12.45 -25.81
CA ALA A 226 -20.02 -11.35 -24.97
C ALA A 226 -18.99 -11.84 -23.93
N ARG A 227 -18.14 -10.93 -23.44
CA ARG A 227 -17.11 -11.26 -22.44
C ARG A 227 -17.71 -11.52 -21.06
N ASN A 228 -18.38 -10.53 -20.49
CA ASN A 228 -19.09 -10.56 -19.21
C ASN A 228 -20.14 -9.43 -19.17
N ASP A 229 -21.08 -9.51 -18.23
CA ASP A 229 -22.12 -8.49 -18.02
C ASP A 229 -21.75 -7.47 -16.93
N GLY A 230 -20.46 -7.26 -16.72
CA GLY A 230 -19.93 -6.31 -15.76
C GLY A 230 -19.08 -6.95 -14.66
N GLN A 231 -18.36 -6.06 -13.98
CA GLN A 231 -17.39 -6.44 -12.95
C GLN A 231 -17.61 -5.65 -11.66
N PRO A 232 -18.74 -5.89 -10.95
CA PRO A 232 -19.12 -5.08 -9.80
C PRO A 232 -18.22 -5.36 -8.59
N LEU A 233 -18.06 -4.33 -7.74
CA LEU A 233 -17.33 -4.43 -6.48
C LEU A 233 -18.02 -5.41 -5.52
N GLU A 234 -17.27 -6.38 -5.01
CA GLU A 234 -17.74 -7.37 -4.04
C GLU A 234 -17.24 -7.08 -2.63
N ARG A 235 -15.96 -6.74 -2.49
CA ARG A 235 -15.37 -6.40 -1.19
C ARG A 235 -14.10 -5.58 -1.38
N ILE A 236 -13.64 -5.00 -0.28
CA ILE A 236 -12.34 -4.32 -0.22
C ILE A 236 -11.54 -4.94 0.93
N ASP A 237 -10.41 -5.57 0.61
CA ASP A 237 -9.43 -6.00 1.61
C ASP A 237 -8.43 -4.86 1.85
N ILE A 238 -8.19 -4.49 3.10
CA ILE A 238 -7.28 -3.42 3.51
C ILE A 238 -6.16 -4.06 4.34
N ALA A 239 -4.93 -4.04 3.82
CA ALA A 239 -3.78 -4.66 4.47
C ALA A 239 -2.71 -3.62 4.82
N CYS A 240 -2.37 -3.50 6.11
CA CYS A 240 -1.29 -2.68 6.60
C CYS A 240 0.03 -3.45 6.56
N ILE A 241 0.95 -3.00 5.69
CA ILE A 241 2.28 -3.57 5.57
C ILE A 241 3.17 -2.91 6.64
N PRO A 242 3.81 -3.68 7.54
CA PRO A 242 4.63 -3.08 8.58
C PRO A 242 5.76 -2.23 7.99
N ASN A 243 6.03 -1.12 8.66
CA ASN A 243 7.18 -0.25 8.41
C ASN A 243 8.48 -1.06 8.47
N GLY A 244 9.48 -0.63 7.70
CA GLY A 244 10.75 -1.35 7.56
C GLY A 244 11.53 -1.52 8.86
N LEU A 245 11.36 -0.60 9.82
CA LEU A 245 11.92 -0.76 11.17
C LEU A 245 11.24 -1.90 11.94
N LEU A 246 9.93 -2.07 11.79
CA LEU A 246 9.19 -3.17 12.40
C LEU A 246 9.50 -4.51 11.71
N LEU A 247 9.68 -4.49 10.39
CA LEU A 247 10.05 -5.66 9.60
C LEU A 247 11.43 -6.20 9.98
N THR A 248 12.42 -5.34 10.19
CA THR A 248 13.84 -5.72 10.24
C THR A 248 14.55 -5.48 11.57
N GLN A 249 14.09 -4.53 12.39
CA GLN A 249 14.79 -4.11 13.61
C GLN A 249 14.06 -4.61 14.84
N GLN A 250 12.93 -3.99 15.19
CA GLN A 250 12.16 -4.27 16.39
C GLN A 250 10.67 -4.19 16.07
N PRO A 251 9.88 -5.27 16.22
CA PRO A 251 10.23 -6.57 16.81
C PRO A 251 10.87 -7.57 15.83
N ASN A 252 11.27 -7.14 14.62
CA ASN A 252 11.80 -8.00 13.56
C ASN A 252 10.79 -9.04 13.03
N TYR A 253 9.67 -8.55 12.48
CA TYR A 253 8.61 -9.43 11.96
C TYR A 253 9.08 -10.40 10.88
N LEU A 254 10.10 -10.06 10.07
CA LEU A 254 10.64 -10.99 9.08
C LEU A 254 11.36 -12.17 9.72
N GLY A 255 12.01 -11.96 10.86
CA GLY A 255 12.62 -13.02 11.66
C GLY A 255 11.57 -13.89 12.39
N ALA A 256 10.51 -13.26 12.91
CA ALA A 256 9.48 -13.95 13.69
C ALA A 256 8.43 -14.70 12.85
N TYR A 257 8.13 -14.21 11.65
CA TYR A 257 7.07 -14.74 10.78
C TYR A 257 7.65 -15.11 9.41
N ASN A 258 8.32 -16.26 9.34
CA ASN A 258 8.90 -16.77 8.10
C ASN A 258 7.82 -16.93 7.02
N GLY A 259 8.11 -16.46 5.81
CA GLY A 259 7.12 -16.42 4.72
C GLY A 259 6.23 -15.17 4.70
N LEU A 260 6.42 -14.21 5.61
CA LEU A 260 5.69 -12.93 5.57
C LEU A 260 5.93 -12.21 4.24
N LEU A 261 7.20 -12.14 3.82
CA LEU A 261 7.61 -11.78 2.48
C LEU A 261 8.05 -13.02 1.72
N PHE A 262 7.50 -13.24 0.53
CA PHE A 262 7.82 -14.40 -0.30
C PHE A 262 7.85 -14.05 -1.79
N PRO A 263 8.47 -14.89 -2.65
CA PRO A 263 8.68 -14.54 -4.05
C PRO A 263 7.43 -14.11 -4.83
N GLY A 264 7.58 -13.06 -5.65
CA GLY A 264 6.53 -12.50 -6.49
C GLY A 264 6.22 -13.28 -7.78
N LYS A 265 5.62 -12.57 -8.74
CA LYS A 265 5.25 -13.08 -10.08
C LYS A 265 6.24 -12.68 -11.17
N ASP A 266 7.40 -12.11 -10.82
CA ASP A 266 8.32 -11.61 -11.83
C ASP A 266 9.05 -12.72 -12.58
N ASP A 267 9.17 -12.53 -13.89
CA ASP A 267 9.91 -13.41 -14.76
C ASP A 267 11.42 -13.31 -14.52
N LYS A 268 12.16 -14.36 -14.89
CA LYS A 268 13.62 -14.44 -14.72
C LYS A 268 14.39 -13.36 -15.48
N SER A 269 13.79 -12.70 -16.46
CA SER A 269 14.39 -11.60 -17.23
C SER A 269 14.30 -10.23 -16.54
N LYS A 270 13.56 -10.13 -15.42
CA LYS A 270 13.43 -8.90 -14.66
C LYS A 270 14.76 -8.56 -13.96
N ASP A 271 15.10 -7.27 -13.89
CA ASP A 271 16.22 -6.80 -13.08
C ASP A 271 16.09 -7.34 -11.64
N PRO A 272 17.07 -8.10 -11.11
CA PRO A 272 17.03 -8.66 -9.77
C PRO A 272 16.74 -7.62 -8.68
N ARG A 273 17.16 -6.38 -8.88
CA ARG A 273 16.96 -5.27 -7.93
C ARG A 273 15.53 -4.72 -7.94
N LYS A 274 14.71 -5.11 -8.92
CA LYS A 274 13.34 -4.65 -9.10
C LYS A 274 12.31 -5.77 -8.96
N LEU A 275 12.75 -6.96 -8.53
CA LEU A 275 11.86 -8.07 -8.23
C LEU A 275 10.86 -7.65 -7.15
N ARG A 276 9.60 -8.00 -7.37
CA ARG A 276 8.48 -7.79 -6.46
C ARG A 276 8.41 -8.96 -5.47
N ALA A 277 7.99 -8.66 -4.25
CA ALA A 277 7.67 -9.66 -3.25
C ALA A 277 6.15 -9.72 -3.05
N ARG A 278 5.64 -10.84 -2.56
CA ARG A 278 4.30 -10.95 -2.02
C ARG A 278 4.33 -10.76 -0.51
N VAL A 279 3.25 -10.20 0.04
CA VAL A 279 3.03 -10.09 1.48
C VAL A 279 1.85 -10.96 1.90
N SER A 280 2.06 -11.91 2.81
CA SER A 280 1.03 -12.86 3.26
C SER A 280 -0.01 -12.19 4.17
N PHE A 281 -1.28 -12.20 3.78
CA PHE A 281 -2.37 -11.66 4.61
C PHE A 281 -2.62 -12.52 5.86
N GLU A 282 -2.45 -13.83 5.74
CA GLU A 282 -2.58 -14.75 6.87
C GLU A 282 -1.54 -14.42 7.96
N LEU A 283 -0.27 -14.26 7.59
CA LEU A 283 0.78 -13.93 8.55
C LEU A 283 0.64 -12.51 9.10
N LEU A 284 0.15 -11.56 8.31
CA LEU A 284 -0.20 -10.23 8.83
C LEU A 284 -1.28 -10.32 9.92
N LYS A 285 -2.33 -11.14 9.73
CA LYS A 285 -3.37 -11.37 10.75
C LYS A 285 -2.81 -12.05 12.00
N ASN A 286 -1.83 -12.96 11.84
CA ASN A 286 -1.15 -13.62 12.95
C ASN A 286 -0.25 -12.66 13.75
N ILE A 287 0.30 -11.61 13.12
CA ILE A 287 0.96 -10.51 13.85
C ILE A 287 -0.08 -9.73 14.66
N ALA A 288 -1.14 -9.27 14.00
CA ALA A 288 -2.30 -8.70 14.68
C ALA A 288 -3.53 -8.66 13.75
N PRO A 289 -4.74 -9.00 14.23
CA PRO A 289 -5.93 -9.06 13.38
C PRO A 289 -6.28 -7.76 12.64
N TRP A 290 -5.99 -6.60 13.24
CA TRP A 290 -6.27 -5.30 12.62
C TRP A 290 -5.42 -5.03 11.37
N ARG A 291 -4.31 -5.75 11.17
CA ARG A 291 -3.43 -5.54 10.01
C ARG A 291 -4.09 -5.91 8.68
N VAL A 292 -5.12 -6.76 8.69
CA VAL A 292 -5.92 -7.05 7.50
C VAL A 292 -7.38 -7.00 7.86
N GLN A 293 -8.11 -6.05 7.28
CA GLN A 293 -9.55 -5.88 7.46
C GLN A 293 -10.25 -6.06 6.11
N THR A 294 -11.49 -6.55 6.15
CA THR A 294 -12.29 -6.76 4.93
C THR A 294 -13.62 -6.05 5.09
N ILE A 295 -13.95 -5.21 4.12
CA ILE A 295 -15.25 -4.54 4.02
C ILE A 295 -16.05 -5.27 2.94
N GLN A 296 -17.13 -5.93 3.35
CA GLN A 296 -18.06 -6.55 2.40
C GLN A 296 -18.92 -5.47 1.74
N VAL A 297 -19.09 -5.55 0.42
CA VAL A 297 -19.97 -4.66 -0.32
C VAL A 297 -21.28 -5.40 -0.59
N PRO A 298 -22.42 -4.92 -0.06
CA PRO A 298 -23.71 -5.54 -0.32
C PRO A 298 -23.97 -5.65 -1.81
N PHE A 299 -24.24 -6.84 -2.31
CA PHE A 299 -24.66 -7.05 -3.68
C PHE A 299 -26.16 -6.71 -3.80
N PRO A 300 -26.63 -6.02 -4.85
CA PRO A 300 -28.05 -5.88 -5.12
C PRO A 300 -28.73 -7.23 -5.35
#